data_AF-A0A447JJL3-F1
#
_entry.id   AF-A0A447JJL3-F1
#
_cell.length_a   1.000
_cell.length_b   1.000
_cell.length_c   1.000
_cell.angle_alpha   90.00
_cell.angle_beta   90.00
_cell.angle_gamma   90.00
#
_symmetry.space_group_name_H-M   'P 1'
#
loop_
_entity.id
_entity.type
_entity.pdbx_description
1 polymer ?
#
loop_
_entity_poly.entity_id
_entity_poly.type
_entity_poly.pdbx_seq_one_letter_code
_entity_poly.pdbx_strand_id
1 'polypeptide(L)'
;MKIPPVAVGVLAAGGSSQVPFHVSLECESGAVSSPRPTISVANVAMGFVVNQPTAVAVARRLGITASAGGLSWLLDAHYGDPGVASGVGIRIYNDAGTPINLLPDRIRTGIGNARGWYGYKDLTTRVSSGSVETYSGDFTASLEAIGGQTVTAGSVNAQLQASRRSVSGIYITL
;
A
#
# COMPACT_ATOMS: atom_id res chain seq x y z
N MET A 1 -9.07 -10.17 3.06
CA MET A 1 -7.79 -10.68 3.62
C MET A 1 -7.92 -10.72 5.14
N LYS A 2 -7.39 -11.76 5.80
CA LYS A 2 -7.41 -11.87 7.27
C LYS A 2 -5.99 -12.16 7.76
N ILE A 3 -5.44 -11.27 8.59
CA ILE A 3 -4.15 -11.49 9.26
C ILE A 3 -4.41 -12.39 10.47
N PRO A 4 -3.60 -13.44 10.71
CA PRO A 4 -3.74 -14.28 11.89
C PRO A 4 -3.64 -13.47 13.20
N PRO A 5 -4.42 -13.80 14.25
CA PRO A 5 -4.25 -13.19 15.56
C PRO A 5 -2.83 -13.40 16.10
N VAL A 6 -2.31 -12.42 16.81
CA VAL A 6 -0.96 -12.43 17.40
C VAL A 6 -0.98 -11.78 18.77
N ALA A 7 -0.19 -12.31 19.69
CA ALA A 7 -0.11 -11.79 21.06
C ALA A 7 0.65 -10.45 21.10
N VAL A 8 0.22 -9.56 22.00
CA VAL A 8 0.89 -8.27 22.24
C VAL A 8 2.38 -8.44 22.54
N GLY A 9 2.75 -9.43 23.36
CA GLY A 9 4.14 -9.69 23.70
C GLY A 9 5.01 -10.06 22.50
N VAL A 10 4.45 -10.71 21.48
CA VAL A 10 5.17 -11.04 20.23
C VAL A 10 5.44 -9.77 19.44
N LEU A 11 4.42 -8.91 19.27
CA LEU A 11 4.58 -7.64 18.55
C LEU A 11 5.53 -6.69 19.29
N ALA A 12 5.40 -6.58 20.62
CA ALA A 12 6.26 -5.75 21.45
C ALA A 12 7.74 -6.19 21.43
N ALA A 13 8.00 -7.48 21.20
CA ALA A 13 9.35 -8.03 21.02
C ALA A 13 9.89 -7.86 19.58
N GLY A 14 9.17 -7.16 18.69
CA GLY A 14 9.55 -6.95 17.30
C GLY A 14 9.10 -8.05 16.33
N GLY A 15 8.29 -9.01 16.79
CA GLY A 15 7.64 -9.99 15.94
C GLY A 15 6.49 -9.39 15.10
N SER A 16 5.92 -10.22 14.24
CA SER A 16 4.86 -9.80 13.31
C SER A 16 3.86 -10.92 13.01
N SER A 17 2.69 -10.57 12.49
CA SER A 17 1.75 -11.51 11.89
C SER A 17 1.47 -11.14 10.44
N GLN A 18 1.58 -12.10 9.53
CA GLN A 18 1.64 -11.83 8.10
C GLN A 18 0.62 -12.65 7.33
N VAL A 19 0.18 -12.12 6.21
CA VAL A 19 -0.60 -12.86 5.21
C VAL A 19 -0.27 -12.33 3.81
N PRO A 20 -0.04 -13.22 2.84
CA PRO A 20 0.18 -12.82 1.46
C PRO A 20 -1.15 -12.42 0.80
N PHE A 21 -1.06 -11.55 -0.21
CA PHE A 21 -2.15 -11.26 -1.12
C PHE A 21 -1.60 -10.99 -2.53
N HIS A 22 -2.45 -11.22 -3.52
CA HIS A 22 -2.10 -11.13 -4.93
C HIS A 22 -2.85 -9.98 -5.60
N VAL A 23 -2.20 -9.29 -6.52
CA VAL A 23 -2.81 -8.27 -7.38
C VAL A 23 -2.48 -8.58 -8.83
N SER A 24 -3.50 -8.52 -9.68
CA SER A 24 -3.37 -8.62 -11.13
C SER A 24 -3.74 -7.28 -11.77
N LEU A 25 -3.09 -6.96 -12.88
CA LEU A 25 -3.25 -5.75 -13.65
C LEU A 25 -3.21 -6.10 -15.13
N GLU A 26 -4.17 -5.59 -15.88
CA GLU A 26 -4.15 -5.67 -17.35
C GLU A 26 -3.69 -4.33 -17.93
N CYS A 27 -2.69 -4.36 -18.82
CA CYS A 27 -2.14 -3.19 -19.49
C CYS A 27 -2.11 -3.41 -21.00
N GLU A 28 -2.42 -2.37 -21.79
CA GLU A 28 -2.20 -2.42 -23.23
C GLU A 28 -0.71 -2.57 -23.56
N SER A 29 -0.41 -3.32 -24.62
CA SER A 29 0.96 -3.47 -25.12
C SER A 29 1.58 -2.11 -25.44
N GLY A 30 2.78 -1.86 -24.91
CA GLY A 30 3.50 -0.58 -25.07
C GLY A 30 3.29 0.44 -23.95
N ALA A 31 2.47 0.12 -22.92
CA ALA A 31 2.34 0.96 -21.73
C ALA A 31 3.68 1.14 -21.00
N VAL A 32 4.05 2.40 -20.73
CA VAL A 32 5.32 2.73 -20.08
C VAL A 32 5.16 2.71 -18.57
N SER A 33 5.96 1.89 -17.88
CA SER A 33 5.95 1.80 -16.42
C SER A 33 6.72 2.98 -15.83
N SER A 34 6.04 3.86 -15.10
CA SER A 34 6.70 4.97 -14.42
C SER A 34 5.82 5.55 -13.30
N PRO A 35 6.39 5.85 -12.13
CA PRO A 35 5.68 6.56 -11.07
C PRO A 35 5.55 8.07 -11.31
N ARG A 36 6.12 8.58 -12.42
CA ARG A 36 6.11 10.00 -12.81
C ARG A 36 5.41 10.17 -14.16
N PRO A 37 4.29 10.89 -14.22
CA PRO A 37 3.64 11.17 -15.48
C PRO A 37 4.51 12.12 -16.33
N THR A 38 4.61 11.86 -17.62
CA THR A 38 5.08 12.81 -18.64
C THR A 38 3.96 13.08 -19.64
N ILE A 39 4.00 14.25 -20.29
CA ILE A 39 2.98 14.65 -21.28
C ILE A 39 3.13 13.95 -22.64
N SER A 40 4.31 13.37 -22.91
CA SER A 40 4.66 12.77 -24.19
C SER A 40 4.46 11.26 -24.25
N VAL A 41 4.28 10.61 -23.09
CA VAL A 41 4.21 9.15 -22.99
C VAL A 41 3.11 8.75 -22.03
N ALA A 42 2.33 7.74 -22.42
CA ALA A 42 1.31 7.13 -21.57
C ALA A 42 1.96 6.33 -20.43
N ASN A 43 2.32 7.04 -19.36
CA ASN A 43 2.91 6.43 -18.17
C ASN A 43 1.82 5.81 -17.30
N VAL A 44 2.03 4.56 -16.90
CA VAL A 44 1.17 3.82 -16.00
C VAL A 44 1.89 3.66 -14.66
N ALA A 45 1.19 4.10 -13.61
CA ALA A 45 1.59 3.89 -12.22
C ALA A 45 0.49 3.13 -11.48
N MET A 46 0.90 2.33 -10.50
CA MET A 46 0.02 1.69 -9.54
C MET A 46 0.38 2.11 -8.12
N GLY A 47 -0.57 1.96 -7.21
CA GLY A 47 -0.36 2.18 -5.79
C GLY A 47 -1.55 1.68 -5.00
N PHE A 48 -1.44 1.74 -3.68
CA PHE A 48 -2.51 1.34 -2.79
C PHE A 48 -3.02 2.54 -2.01
N VAL A 49 -4.30 2.86 -2.16
CA VAL A 49 -4.94 3.99 -1.47
C VAL A 49 -5.59 3.56 -0.17
N VAL A 50 -5.29 4.30 0.89
CA VAL A 50 -5.96 4.17 2.18
C VAL A 50 -7.34 4.82 2.06
N ASN A 51 -8.39 4.02 2.11
CA ASN A 51 -9.77 4.47 1.86
C ASN A 51 -10.46 5.03 3.13
N GLN A 52 -9.68 5.41 4.14
CA GLN A 52 -10.16 5.78 5.48
C GLN A 52 -9.48 7.08 5.94
N PRO A 53 -10.14 8.25 5.79
CA PRO A 53 -9.53 9.55 6.10
C PRO A 53 -9.08 9.71 7.56
N THR A 54 -9.77 9.07 8.51
CA THR A 54 -9.38 9.08 9.93
C THR A 54 -8.06 8.35 10.16
N ALA A 55 -7.87 7.17 9.56
CA ALA A 55 -6.61 6.45 9.61
C ALA A 55 -5.44 7.27 9.02
N VAL A 56 -5.69 7.98 7.92
CA VAL A 56 -4.71 8.91 7.31
C VAL A 56 -4.34 10.05 8.26
N ALA A 57 -5.34 10.65 8.93
CA ALA A 57 -5.12 11.72 9.90
C ALA A 57 -4.29 11.24 11.10
N VAL A 58 -4.58 10.04 11.61
CA VAL A 58 -3.80 9.43 12.70
C VAL A 58 -2.36 9.18 12.25
N ALA A 59 -2.14 8.60 11.07
CA ALA A 59 -0.79 8.36 10.54
C ALA A 59 0.02 9.66 10.42
N ARG A 60 -0.61 10.76 9.99
CA ARG A 60 0.03 12.09 9.95
C ARG A 60 0.36 12.61 11.35
N ARG A 61 -0.55 12.47 12.32
CA ARG A 61 -0.34 12.87 13.71
C ARG A 61 0.81 12.09 14.36
N LEU A 62 0.96 10.81 14.03
CA LEU A 62 2.04 9.95 14.50
C LEU A 62 3.38 10.20 13.78
N GLY A 63 3.41 11.06 12.75
CA GLY A 63 4.63 11.37 11.99
C GLY A 63 5.14 10.21 11.13
N ILE A 64 4.34 9.18 10.87
CA ILE A 64 4.73 7.97 10.12
C ILE A 64 4.52 8.13 8.61
N THR A 65 4.89 9.30 8.09
CA THR A 65 4.76 9.69 6.68
C THR A 65 6.12 9.79 6.00
N ALA A 66 6.19 9.34 4.75
CA ALA A 66 7.34 9.56 3.89
C ALA A 66 7.44 11.03 3.46
N SER A 67 8.58 11.42 2.87
CA SER A 67 8.91 12.82 2.52
C SER A 67 7.90 13.52 1.59
N ALA A 68 7.19 12.77 0.74
CA ALA A 68 6.13 13.31 -0.14
C ALA A 68 4.71 13.08 0.42
N GLY A 69 4.60 12.77 1.72
CA GLY A 69 3.33 12.56 2.42
C GLY A 69 2.66 11.20 2.17
N GLY A 70 3.33 10.25 1.52
CA GLY A 70 2.89 8.85 1.48
C GLY A 70 2.90 8.24 2.88
N LEU A 71 2.05 7.25 3.14
CA LEU A 71 1.94 6.62 4.45
C LEU A 71 2.78 5.34 4.50
N SER A 72 3.62 5.18 5.51
CA SER A 72 4.42 3.95 5.68
C SER A 72 3.64 2.80 6.34
N TRP A 73 2.45 3.09 6.87
CA TRP A 73 1.60 2.17 7.59
C TRP A 73 0.14 2.39 7.25
N LEU A 74 -0.62 1.31 7.22
CA LEU A 74 -2.07 1.29 7.21
C LEU A 74 -2.57 1.10 8.65
N LEU A 75 -3.44 1.98 9.10
CA LEU A 75 -4.01 1.97 10.45
C LEU A 75 -5.51 1.68 10.44
N ASP A 76 -6.04 1.29 11.59
CA ASP A 76 -7.48 1.25 11.84
C ASP A 76 -8.05 2.69 11.82
N ALA A 77 -9.31 2.82 11.40
CA ALA A 77 -10.04 4.10 11.42
C ALA A 77 -10.35 4.60 12.85
N HIS A 78 -10.41 3.69 13.83
CA HIS A 78 -10.70 3.91 15.25
C HIS A 78 -9.45 3.73 16.12
N TYR A 79 -8.27 4.00 15.55
CA TYR A 79 -6.99 3.72 16.17
C TYR A 79 -6.84 4.34 17.57
N GLY A 80 -6.71 3.48 18.58
CA GLY A 80 -6.58 3.87 19.99
C GLY A 80 -7.88 3.97 20.78
N ASP A 81 -9.04 3.71 20.15
CA ASP A 81 -10.30 3.59 20.86
C ASP A 81 -10.33 2.30 21.72
N PRO A 82 -11.14 2.25 22.80
CA PRO A 82 -11.26 1.05 23.62
C PRO A 82 -11.62 -0.20 22.79
N GLY A 83 -10.80 -1.24 22.91
CA GLY A 83 -10.97 -2.49 22.14
C GLY A 83 -10.34 -2.49 20.74
N VAL A 84 -9.76 -1.36 20.30
CA VAL A 84 -9.00 -1.24 19.04
C VAL A 84 -7.51 -1.17 19.37
N ALA A 85 -6.70 -1.97 18.69
CA ALA A 85 -5.28 -2.01 18.96
C ALA A 85 -4.60 -0.68 18.61
N SER A 86 -3.63 -0.28 19.43
CA SER A 86 -2.75 0.85 19.20
C SER A 86 -1.30 0.44 19.37
N GLY A 87 -0.40 1.30 18.90
CA GLY A 87 1.04 1.05 18.78
C GLY A 87 1.43 0.03 17.71
N VAL A 88 0.50 -0.33 16.83
CA VAL A 88 0.69 -1.31 15.76
C VAL A 88 0.16 -0.78 14.44
N GLY A 89 0.63 -1.32 13.33
CA GLY A 89 0.10 -0.97 12.02
C GLY A 89 0.30 -2.12 11.04
N ILE A 90 -0.41 -2.06 9.92
CA ILE A 90 -0.19 -2.98 8.81
C ILE A 90 0.79 -2.33 7.84
N ARG A 91 1.93 -2.97 7.63
CA ARG A 91 2.91 -2.60 6.59
C ARG A 91 2.73 -3.51 5.39
N ILE A 92 2.82 -2.93 4.19
CA ILE A 92 2.75 -3.68 2.94
C ILE A 92 4.16 -3.83 2.39
N TYR A 93 4.53 -5.06 2.09
CA TYR A 93 5.78 -5.42 1.42
C TYR A 93 5.47 -5.92 0.01
N ASN A 94 6.33 -5.58 -0.94
CA ASN A 94 6.33 -6.21 -2.26
C ASN A 94 7.00 -7.60 -2.18
N ASP A 95 6.97 -8.34 -3.29
CA ASP A 95 7.57 -9.67 -3.43
C ASP A 95 9.07 -9.73 -3.06
N ALA A 96 9.80 -8.62 -3.26
CA ALA A 96 11.20 -8.50 -2.85
C ALA A 96 11.40 -8.25 -1.34
N GLY A 97 10.33 -8.29 -0.53
CA GLY A 97 10.38 -8.00 0.90
C GLY A 97 10.67 -6.53 1.23
N THR A 98 10.50 -5.62 0.27
CA THR A 98 10.70 -4.18 0.46
C THR A 98 9.39 -3.51 0.87
N PRO A 99 9.37 -2.70 1.96
CA PRO A 99 8.16 -1.98 2.34
C PRO A 99 7.81 -0.90 1.32
N ILE A 100 6.52 -0.77 1.00
CA ILE A 100 6.00 0.25 0.09
C ILE A 100 5.17 1.30 0.84
N ASN A 101 5.20 2.53 0.33
CA ASN A 101 4.36 3.62 0.82
C ASN A 101 2.97 3.53 0.20
N LEU A 102 1.97 3.97 0.97
CA LEU A 102 0.56 3.98 0.61
C LEU A 102 0.12 5.39 0.24
N LEU A 103 -0.83 5.48 -0.69
CA LEU A 103 -1.45 6.73 -1.09
C LEU A 103 -2.40 7.20 0.03
N PRO A 104 -2.21 8.41 0.59
CA PRO A 104 -3.07 8.92 1.65
C PRO A 104 -4.44 9.42 1.13
N ASP A 105 -4.59 9.57 -0.18
CA ASP A 105 -5.81 10.06 -0.81
C ASP A 105 -5.87 9.59 -2.27
N ARG A 106 -7.06 9.69 -2.87
CA ARG A 106 -7.31 9.34 -4.27
C ARG A 106 -6.88 10.45 -5.23
N ILE A 107 -6.38 11.58 -4.72
CA ILE A 107 -6.03 12.72 -5.56
C ILE A 107 -4.78 12.32 -6.33
N ARG A 108 -4.84 12.43 -7.67
CA ARG A 108 -3.72 12.08 -8.56
C ARG A 108 -2.54 13.07 -8.45
N THR A 109 -2.60 14.01 -7.53
CA THR A 109 -1.55 14.99 -7.23
C THR A 109 -0.46 14.35 -6.34
N GLY A 110 0.79 14.62 -6.66
CA GLY A 110 1.96 13.97 -6.06
C GLY A 110 2.45 12.77 -6.87
N ILE A 111 3.77 12.58 -6.93
CA ILE A 111 4.45 11.64 -7.84
C ILE A 111 5.54 10.86 -7.09
N GLY A 112 5.94 9.71 -7.62
CA GLY A 112 7.04 8.92 -7.07
C GLY A 112 6.68 8.04 -5.87
N ASN A 113 7.61 7.16 -5.55
CA ASN A 113 7.47 6.12 -4.53
C ASN A 113 7.27 6.72 -3.13
N ALA A 114 7.84 7.90 -2.84
CA ALA A 114 7.65 8.61 -1.57
C ALA A 114 6.19 9.07 -1.35
N ARG A 115 5.39 9.19 -2.42
CA ARG A 115 3.96 9.49 -2.34
C ARG A 115 3.10 8.22 -2.26
N GLY A 116 3.64 7.08 -2.68
CA GLY A 116 2.91 5.81 -2.82
C GLY A 116 2.57 5.43 -4.28
N TRP A 117 3.13 6.14 -5.26
CA TRP A 117 3.03 5.76 -6.67
C TRP A 117 4.27 4.99 -7.11
N TYR A 118 4.08 3.85 -7.73
CA TYR A 118 5.14 2.99 -8.26
C TYR A 118 4.90 2.74 -9.74
N GLY A 119 5.96 2.57 -10.53
CA GLY A 119 5.79 1.99 -11.86
C GLY A 119 5.19 0.60 -11.71
N TYR A 120 4.22 0.23 -12.54
CA TYR A 120 3.55 -1.06 -12.36
C TYR A 120 4.54 -2.24 -12.48
N LYS A 121 5.54 -2.15 -13.36
CA LYS A 121 6.62 -3.15 -13.49
C LYS A 121 7.58 -3.18 -12.29
N ASP A 122 7.56 -2.15 -11.43
CA ASP A 122 8.38 -2.14 -10.21
C ASP A 122 7.79 -3.06 -9.14
N LEU A 123 6.49 -3.36 -9.23
CA LEU A 123 5.75 -4.15 -8.24
C LEU A 123 5.12 -5.43 -8.83
N THR A 124 5.21 -5.62 -10.14
CA THR A 124 4.57 -6.74 -10.84
C THR A 124 5.48 -7.31 -11.91
N THR A 125 5.26 -8.58 -12.23
CA THR A 125 5.91 -9.29 -13.33
C THR A 125 4.89 -9.64 -14.40
N ARG A 126 5.33 -9.73 -15.66
CA ARG A 126 4.44 -10.10 -16.76
C ARG A 126 4.16 -11.60 -16.69
N VAL A 127 2.89 -11.97 -16.70
CA VAL A 127 2.44 -13.38 -16.67
C VAL A 127 1.70 -13.80 -17.93
N SER A 128 1.30 -12.85 -18.79
CA SER A 128 0.70 -13.15 -20.09
C SER A 128 1.12 -12.15 -21.17
N SER A 129 1.11 -12.60 -22.42
CA SER A 129 1.44 -11.80 -23.60
C SER A 129 0.34 -11.81 -24.65
N GLY A 130 0.02 -10.65 -25.21
CA GLY A 130 -1.01 -10.44 -26.22
C GLY A 130 -1.18 -8.96 -26.54
N SER A 131 -2.29 -8.57 -27.17
CA SER A 131 -2.67 -7.16 -27.35
C SER A 131 -2.92 -6.44 -26.02
N VAL A 132 -3.37 -7.20 -25.01
CA VAL A 132 -3.38 -6.83 -23.60
C VAL A 132 -2.38 -7.75 -22.89
N GLU A 133 -1.50 -7.15 -22.12
CA GLU A 133 -0.50 -7.82 -21.29
C GLU A 133 -1.02 -7.90 -19.86
N THR A 134 -0.98 -9.09 -19.26
CA THR A 134 -1.31 -9.28 -17.84
C THR A 134 -0.03 -9.24 -17.01
N TYR A 135 -0.07 -8.43 -15.97
CA TYR A 135 0.98 -8.29 -14.97
C TYR A 135 0.43 -8.68 -13.61
N SER A 136 1.23 -9.36 -12.81
CA SER A 136 0.85 -9.76 -11.46
C SER A 136 1.94 -9.49 -10.44
N GLY A 137 1.53 -9.13 -9.23
CA GLY A 137 2.45 -8.90 -8.12
C GLY A 137 1.94 -9.59 -6.86
N ASP A 138 2.87 -10.22 -6.16
CA ASP A 138 2.65 -10.74 -4.82
C ASP A 138 3.09 -9.73 -3.78
N PHE A 139 2.31 -9.64 -2.71
CA PHE A 139 2.51 -8.70 -1.63
C PHE A 139 2.29 -9.40 -0.29
N THR A 140 2.93 -8.89 0.74
CA THR A 140 2.71 -9.34 2.12
C THR A 140 2.18 -8.18 2.94
N ALA A 141 1.03 -8.37 3.59
CA ALA A 141 0.60 -7.48 4.64
C ALA A 141 1.05 -8.03 5.99
N SER A 142 1.75 -7.19 6.75
CA SER A 142 2.37 -7.54 8.02
C SER A 142 1.85 -6.62 9.12
N LEU A 143 1.19 -7.19 10.12
CA LEU A 143 0.85 -6.50 11.35
C LEU A 143 2.08 -6.49 12.26
N GLU A 144 2.59 -5.30 12.57
CA GLU A 144 3.83 -5.08 13.32
C GLU A 144 3.65 -3.96 14.34
N ALA A 145 4.55 -3.92 15.33
CA ALA A 145 4.67 -2.77 16.21
C ALA A 145 5.25 -1.55 15.47
N ILE A 146 4.70 -0.37 15.77
CA ILE A 146 5.23 0.90 15.28
C ILE A 146 6.27 1.39 16.29
N GLY A 147 7.50 1.61 15.82
CA GLY A 147 8.60 2.07 16.67
C GLY A 147 8.24 3.33 17.48
N GLY A 148 8.55 3.30 18.77
CA GLY A 148 8.24 4.41 19.70
C GLY A 148 6.79 4.48 20.15
N GLN A 149 5.95 3.49 19.85
CA GLN A 149 4.58 3.40 20.34
C GLN A 149 4.41 2.23 21.32
N THR A 150 3.45 2.35 22.23
CA THR A 150 3.07 1.26 23.15
C THR A 150 2.04 0.36 22.49
N VAL A 151 2.36 -0.92 22.34
CA VAL A 151 1.43 -1.92 21.78
C VAL A 151 0.31 -2.22 22.78
N THR A 152 -0.93 -2.15 22.32
CA THR A 152 -2.12 -2.52 23.10
C THR A 152 -2.91 -3.63 22.40
N ALA A 153 -3.65 -4.41 23.18
CA ALA A 153 -4.53 -5.44 22.64
C ALA A 153 -5.80 -4.81 22.05
N GLY A 154 -6.29 -5.38 20.95
CA GLY A 154 -7.55 -4.98 20.34
C GLY A 154 -7.69 -5.50 18.92
N SER A 155 -8.79 -5.15 18.26
CA SER A 155 -9.00 -5.42 16.85
C SER A 155 -8.17 -4.48 15.97
N VAL A 156 -7.84 -4.94 14.76
CA VAL A 156 -7.30 -4.10 13.69
C VAL A 156 -8.14 -4.34 12.43
N ASN A 157 -8.88 -3.31 12.03
CA ASN A 157 -9.72 -3.29 10.84
C ASN A 157 -9.29 -2.12 9.96
N ALA A 158 -8.59 -2.44 8.86
CA ALA A 158 -8.11 -1.42 7.96
C ALA A 158 -8.51 -1.71 6.51
N GLN A 159 -8.64 -0.65 5.71
CA GLN A 159 -9.09 -0.74 4.33
C GLN A 159 -8.08 -0.15 3.36
N LEU A 160 -7.74 -0.95 2.37
CA LEU A 160 -6.81 -0.62 1.31
C LEU A 160 -7.45 -0.93 -0.04
N GLN A 161 -7.26 -0.06 -1.02
CA GLN A 161 -7.78 -0.25 -2.37
C GLN A 161 -6.63 -0.11 -3.38
N ALA A 162 -6.56 -1.00 -4.37
CA ALA A 162 -5.65 -0.83 -5.49
C ALA A 162 -6.07 0.38 -6.34
N SER A 163 -5.11 1.23 -6.69
CA SER A 163 -5.32 2.43 -7.49
C SER A 163 -4.35 2.47 -8.66
N ARG A 164 -4.82 3.05 -9.76
CA ARG A 164 -4.02 3.26 -10.96
C ARG A 164 -4.03 4.72 -11.39
N ARG A 165 -2.94 5.13 -12.03
CA ARG A 165 -2.84 6.40 -12.74
C ARG A 165 -2.31 6.15 -14.15
N SER A 166 -3.06 6.62 -15.14
CA SER A 166 -2.67 6.68 -16.55
C SER A 166 -2.89 8.10 -17.07
N VAL A 167 -1.99 8.57 -17.94
CA VAL A 167 -2.01 9.92 -18.55
C VAL A 167 -2.59 9.89 -19.98
N SER A 168 -2.91 8.72 -20.53
CA SER A 168 -3.50 8.56 -21.86
C SER A 168 -4.67 7.58 -21.82
N GLY A 169 -5.48 7.53 -22.88
CA GLY A 169 -6.67 6.68 -23.06
C GLY A 169 -6.42 5.16 -23.07
N ILE A 170 -5.32 4.72 -22.47
CA ILE A 170 -5.01 3.31 -22.20
C ILE A 170 -6.03 2.77 -21.22
N TYR A 171 -6.76 1.74 -21.64
CA TYR A 171 -7.63 0.97 -20.77
C TYR A 171 -6.79 0.03 -19.91
N ILE A 172 -7.09 0.06 -18.63
CA ILE A 172 -6.46 -0.79 -17.63
C ILE A 172 -7.61 -1.46 -16.87
N THR A 173 -7.42 -2.68 -16.38
CA THR A 173 -8.33 -3.33 -15.43
C THR A 173 -7.51 -3.76 -14.22
N LEU A 174 -8.06 -3.51 -13.02
CA LEU A 174 -7.50 -3.89 -11.72
C LEU A 174 -8.49 -4.85 -11.06
#